data_AF-A0A5J4XKC2-F1
#
_entry.id   AF-A0A5J4XKC2-F1
#
_cell.length_a   1.000
_cell.length_b   1.000
_cell.length_c   1.000
_cell.angle_alpha   90.00
_cell.angle_beta   90.00
_cell.angle_gamma   90.00
#
_symmetry.space_group_name_H-M   'P 1'
#
loop_
_entity.id
_entity.type
_entity.pdbx_description
1 polymer ?
#
loop_
_entity_poly.entity_id
_entity_poly.type
_entity_poly.pdbx_seq_one_letter_code
_entity_poly.pdbx_strand_id
1 'polypeptide(L)'
;MPSQAHAVHQAGPRQMLELESYILPTWANALSEHAPKQRYALGIFPTPIHRWHPPGVPHGVEMYIKRDDLSGMQLSGNKVRKLEFLMAEVVAQGHDCVITIGGIQSNHCRATAVAARYLGLDSHLILRTSRELADSDPGLTGNLLLARMVGAHIHTVTKEEYTKVGSEALLQQLADQLRSQGKKPYCIPVGGSSPLGCWGYLEAVREIQEQAGDLGITDIALGMWQLEVQRLVWLWGSNSVG
;
A
#
# COMPACT_ATOMS: atom_id res chain seq x y z
N MET A 1 -22.69 16.83 34.94
CA MET A 1 -21.39 16.78 34.23
C MET A 1 -21.70 16.41 32.79
N PRO A 2 -21.71 17.35 31.82
CA PRO A 2 -21.97 16.98 30.44
C PRO A 2 -20.76 16.23 29.87
N SER A 3 -21.03 15.11 29.21
CA SER A 3 -20.07 14.24 28.55
C SER A 3 -19.29 15.01 27.49
N GLN A 4 -17.96 14.81 27.45
CA GLN A 4 -17.14 15.27 26.35
C GLN A 4 -17.49 14.43 25.13
N ALA A 5 -18.30 15.00 24.24
CA ALA A 5 -18.44 14.49 22.88
C ALA A 5 -17.05 14.58 22.22
N HIS A 6 -16.45 13.44 21.91
CA HIS A 6 -15.31 13.38 21.02
C HIS A 6 -15.74 14.00 19.69
N ALA A 7 -15.22 15.20 19.39
CA ALA A 7 -15.42 15.83 18.11
C ALA A 7 -14.75 14.94 17.05
N VAL A 8 -15.55 14.11 16.39
CA VAL A 8 -15.14 13.47 15.14
C VAL A 8 -14.97 14.61 14.15
N HIS A 9 -13.73 14.99 13.89
CA HIS A 9 -13.41 15.84 12.75
C HIS A 9 -13.83 15.08 11.49
N GLN A 10 -15.06 15.30 11.03
CA GLN A 10 -15.48 14.89 9.70
C GLN A 10 -14.73 15.80 8.71
N ALA A 11 -13.52 15.39 8.33
CA ALA A 11 -12.88 15.92 7.15
C ALA A 11 -13.81 15.65 5.96
N GLY A 12 -14.06 16.68 5.14
CA GLY A 12 -14.84 16.55 3.91
C GLY A 12 -14.22 15.51 2.95
N PRO A 13 -14.92 15.19 1.85
CA PRO A 13 -14.39 14.23 0.87
C PRO A 13 -13.01 14.68 0.38
N ARG A 14 -12.02 13.79 0.47
CA ARG A 14 -10.65 14.04 0.00
C ARG A 14 -10.66 14.24 -1.51
N GLN A 15 -10.05 15.32 -1.98
CA GLN A 15 -9.94 15.59 -3.41
C GLN A 15 -8.77 14.76 -3.98
N MET A 16 -9.07 13.98 -5.02
CA MET A 16 -8.10 13.04 -5.59
C MET A 16 -6.85 13.76 -6.10
N LEU A 17 -5.68 13.16 -5.83
CA LEU A 17 -4.33 13.64 -6.15
C LEU A 17 -3.84 14.87 -5.37
N GLU A 18 -4.60 15.35 -4.38
CA GLU A 18 -4.12 16.43 -3.53
C GLU A 18 -3.13 15.93 -2.47
N LEU A 19 -2.11 16.77 -2.21
CA LEU A 19 -1.20 16.59 -1.08
C LEU A 19 -1.85 17.19 0.16
N GLU A 20 -2.02 16.38 1.19
CA GLU A 20 -2.67 16.77 2.43
C GLU A 20 -1.70 16.66 3.61
N SER A 21 -1.88 17.53 4.61
CA SER A 21 -1.26 17.33 5.92
C SER A 21 -1.82 16.07 6.57
N TYR A 22 -0.94 15.24 7.12
CA TYR A 22 -1.34 14.07 7.89
C TYR A 22 -1.46 14.43 9.37
N ILE A 23 -2.60 14.08 9.96
CA ILE A 23 -2.87 14.26 11.38
C ILE A 23 -2.84 12.88 12.04
N LEU A 24 -1.92 12.72 12.99
CA LEU A 24 -1.77 11.48 13.75
C LEU A 24 -3.03 11.20 14.58
N PRO A 25 -3.58 9.97 14.55
CA PRO A 25 -4.66 9.59 15.44
C PRO A 25 -4.21 9.62 16.90
N THR A 26 -5.06 10.09 17.81
CA THR A 26 -4.71 10.28 19.23
C THR A 26 -4.22 9.00 19.91
N TRP A 27 -4.77 7.83 19.54
CA TRP A 27 -4.34 6.53 20.06
C TRP A 27 -2.93 6.12 19.58
N ALA A 28 -2.43 6.73 18.50
CA ALA A 28 -1.11 6.47 17.93
C ALA A 28 -0.03 7.46 18.43
N ASN A 29 -0.30 8.27 19.46
CA ASN A 29 0.62 9.29 19.97
C ASN A 29 2.02 8.75 20.35
N ALA A 30 2.11 7.49 20.78
CA ALA A 30 3.39 6.83 21.07
C ALA A 30 4.32 6.72 19.84
N LEU A 31 3.77 6.86 18.63
CA LEU A 31 4.49 6.81 17.35
C LEU A 31 4.76 8.20 16.76
N SER A 32 4.47 9.27 17.51
CA SER A 32 4.52 10.65 17.01
C SER A 32 5.88 11.09 16.46
N GLU A 33 6.98 10.58 17.01
CA GLU A 33 8.34 10.86 16.51
C GLU A 33 8.55 10.40 15.06
N HIS A 34 7.84 9.36 14.64
CA HIS A 34 7.94 8.76 13.30
C HIS A 34 6.75 9.08 12.40
N ALA A 35 5.84 9.96 12.85
CA ALA A 35 4.63 10.29 12.12
C ALA A 35 4.98 11.03 10.81
N PRO A 36 4.46 10.58 9.66
CA PRO A 36 4.61 11.32 8.43
C PRO A 36 3.88 12.65 8.55
N LYS A 37 4.39 13.68 7.87
CA LYS A 37 3.76 15.01 7.92
C LYS A 37 2.65 15.18 6.90
N GLN A 38 2.70 14.40 5.83
CA GLN A 38 1.86 14.56 4.65
C GLN A 38 1.55 13.21 4.01
N ARG A 39 0.48 13.18 3.23
CA ARG A 39 0.09 12.06 2.37
C ARG A 39 -0.63 12.59 1.14
N TYR A 40 -0.59 11.84 0.04
CA TYR A 40 -1.46 12.11 -1.11
C TYR A 40 -2.83 11.46 -0.94
N ALA A 41 -3.88 12.06 -1.48
CA ALA A 41 -5.18 11.43 -1.66
C ALA A 41 -5.19 10.57 -2.93
N LEU A 42 -4.80 9.29 -2.78
CA LEU A 42 -4.69 8.37 -3.91
C LEU A 42 -5.80 7.33 -3.94
N GLY A 43 -6.43 7.04 -2.80
CA GLY A 43 -7.51 6.06 -2.70
C GLY A 43 -8.86 6.69 -2.38
N ILE A 44 -9.93 5.94 -2.69
CA ILE A 44 -11.29 6.24 -2.24
C ILE A 44 -11.49 5.60 -0.88
N PHE A 45 -11.53 6.44 0.16
CA PHE A 45 -11.68 6.03 1.56
C PHE A 45 -12.81 6.83 2.23
N PRO A 46 -13.49 6.26 3.24
CA PRO A 46 -13.29 4.91 3.77
C PRO A 46 -13.88 3.81 2.85
N THR A 47 -13.22 2.65 2.76
CA THR A 47 -13.77 1.48 2.06
C THR A 47 -14.85 0.81 2.92
N PRO A 48 -15.86 0.13 2.34
CA PRO A 48 -16.94 -0.43 3.14
C PRO A 48 -16.51 -1.72 3.87
N ILE A 49 -17.16 -1.96 5.02
CA ILE A 49 -17.19 -3.27 5.68
C ILE A 49 -18.52 -3.93 5.33
N HIS A 50 -18.48 -5.15 4.79
CA HIS A 50 -19.68 -5.92 4.49
C HIS A 50 -19.74 -7.16 5.36
N ARG A 51 -20.93 -7.56 5.78
CA ARG A 51 -21.15 -8.90 6.32
C ARG A 51 -20.83 -9.93 5.22
N TRP A 52 -20.12 -10.99 5.59
CA TRP A 52 -19.66 -12.00 4.67
C TRP A 52 -19.96 -13.38 5.24
N HIS A 53 -20.66 -14.22 4.49
CA HIS A 53 -21.06 -15.57 4.93
C HIS A 53 -20.57 -16.63 3.95
N PRO A 54 -19.26 -16.92 3.90
CA PRO A 54 -18.76 -18.00 3.07
C PRO A 54 -19.33 -19.35 3.54
N PRO A 55 -19.41 -20.37 2.66
CA PRO A 55 -19.79 -21.72 3.07
C PRO A 55 -18.85 -22.27 4.15
N GLY A 56 -19.40 -22.94 5.16
CA GLY A 56 -18.60 -23.63 6.20
C GLY A 56 -18.22 -22.78 7.41
N VAL A 57 -18.77 -21.57 7.58
CA VAL A 57 -18.58 -20.79 8.81
C VAL A 57 -19.20 -21.51 10.00
N PRO A 58 -18.46 -21.73 11.11
CA PRO A 58 -18.99 -22.38 12.30
C PRO A 58 -20.20 -21.64 12.90
N HIS A 59 -21.09 -22.38 13.56
CA HIS A 59 -22.17 -21.78 14.33
C HIS A 59 -21.62 -20.83 15.40
N GLY A 60 -22.26 -19.68 15.55
CA GLY A 60 -21.85 -18.63 16.50
C GLY A 60 -20.74 -17.72 16.01
N VAL A 61 -20.19 -17.94 14.81
CA VAL A 61 -19.19 -17.06 14.20
C VAL A 61 -19.85 -16.15 13.17
N GLU A 62 -19.64 -14.85 13.30
CA GLU A 62 -19.98 -13.87 12.28
C GLU A 62 -18.73 -13.41 11.55
N MET A 63 -18.78 -13.39 10.22
CA MET A 63 -17.67 -12.90 9.41
C MET A 63 -18.05 -11.61 8.69
N TYR A 64 -17.05 -10.75 8.55
CA TYR A 64 -17.13 -9.47 7.85
C TYR A 64 -15.93 -9.36 6.91
N ILE A 65 -16.06 -8.59 5.84
CA ILE A 65 -14.99 -8.31 4.89
C ILE A 65 -14.81 -6.79 4.74
N LYS A 66 -13.59 -6.34 5.02
CA LYS A 66 -13.13 -4.99 4.70
C LYS A 66 -12.77 -4.93 3.22
N ARG A 67 -13.55 -4.20 2.42
CA ARG A 67 -13.43 -4.17 0.95
C ARG A 67 -12.37 -3.19 0.46
N ASP A 68 -11.13 -3.41 0.90
CA ASP A 68 -9.98 -2.61 0.47
C ASP A 68 -9.70 -2.69 -1.04
N ASP A 69 -10.23 -3.69 -1.73
CA ASP A 69 -10.25 -3.77 -3.19
C ASP A 69 -11.05 -2.64 -3.85
N LEU A 70 -11.98 -2.01 -3.13
CA LEU A 70 -12.80 -0.88 -3.60
C LEU A 70 -12.14 0.50 -3.37
N SER A 71 -10.83 0.55 -3.07
CA SER A 71 -10.08 1.79 -2.88
C SER A 71 -9.80 2.60 -4.17
N GLY A 72 -10.38 2.22 -5.31
CA GLY A 72 -10.26 2.88 -6.62
C GLY A 72 -9.63 1.97 -7.69
N MET A 73 -10.18 1.91 -8.90
CA MET A 73 -9.89 0.83 -9.88
C MET A 73 -8.41 0.68 -10.26
N GLN A 74 -7.75 1.77 -10.67
CA GLN A 74 -6.37 1.73 -11.20
C GLN A 74 -5.35 1.50 -10.08
N LEU A 75 -5.65 2.01 -8.89
CA LEU A 75 -4.84 1.89 -7.68
C LEU A 75 -5.38 0.84 -6.71
N SER A 76 -6.25 -0.07 -7.17
CA SER A 76 -7.08 -0.91 -6.31
C SER A 76 -6.29 -1.73 -5.30
N GLY A 77 -6.91 -1.86 -4.12
CA GLY A 77 -6.50 -2.76 -3.09
C GLY A 77 -5.65 -2.10 -2.02
N ASN A 78 -5.06 -3.03 -1.30
CA ASN A 78 -4.27 -2.90 -0.11
C ASN A 78 -2.99 -2.02 -0.30
N LYS A 79 -2.54 -1.84 -1.54
CA LYS A 79 -1.28 -1.13 -1.86
C LYS A 79 -1.43 0.39 -1.88
N VAL A 80 -2.60 0.92 -2.25
CA VAL A 80 -2.76 2.37 -2.36
C VAL A 80 -2.60 3.08 -1.02
N ARG A 81 -3.07 2.46 0.07
CA ARG A 81 -2.92 2.99 1.43
C ARG A 81 -1.46 3.30 1.76
N LYS A 82 -0.55 2.41 1.38
CA LYS A 82 0.89 2.62 1.59
C LYS A 82 1.45 3.69 0.67
N LEU A 83 1.00 3.69 -0.58
CA LEU A 83 1.46 4.63 -1.61
C LEU A 83 1.08 6.08 -1.29
N GLU A 84 -0.01 6.34 -0.57
CA GLU A 84 -0.34 7.71 -0.14
C GLU A 84 0.81 8.39 0.61
N PHE A 85 1.49 7.64 1.47
CA PHE A 85 2.62 8.13 2.26
C PHE A 85 3.95 8.04 1.51
N LEU A 86 4.21 6.90 0.86
CA LEU A 86 5.44 6.71 0.09
C LEU A 86 5.58 7.76 -1.02
N MET A 87 4.52 8.02 -1.78
CA MET A 87 4.58 8.98 -2.87
C MET A 87 4.70 10.43 -2.37
N ALA A 88 4.14 10.74 -1.19
CA ALA A 88 4.35 12.04 -0.57
C ALA A 88 5.82 12.28 -0.24
N GLU A 89 6.51 11.26 0.29
CA GLU A 89 7.96 11.33 0.53
C GLU A 89 8.76 11.44 -0.78
N VAL A 90 8.43 10.64 -1.79
CA VAL A 90 9.09 10.67 -3.12
C VAL A 90 9.07 12.09 -3.69
N VAL A 91 7.89 12.73 -3.70
CA VAL A 91 7.73 14.08 -4.24
C VAL A 91 8.40 15.13 -3.34
N ALA A 92 8.24 15.04 -2.02
CA ALA A 92 8.82 16.00 -1.08
C ALA A 92 10.36 16.01 -1.13
N GLN A 93 10.98 14.85 -1.37
CA GLN A 93 12.44 14.73 -1.54
C GLN A 93 12.89 15.10 -2.97
N GLY A 94 11.97 15.44 -3.88
CA GLY A 94 12.28 15.88 -5.24
C GLY A 94 12.86 14.78 -6.13
N HIS A 95 12.44 13.53 -5.93
CA HIS A 95 12.76 12.44 -6.86
C HIS A 95 12.00 12.63 -8.17
N ASP A 96 12.58 12.17 -9.27
CA ASP A 96 11.98 12.25 -10.62
C ASP A 96 11.44 10.89 -11.10
N CYS A 97 11.84 9.80 -10.45
CA CYS A 97 11.38 8.47 -10.78
C CYS A 97 11.33 7.53 -9.57
N VAL A 98 10.48 6.51 -9.66
CA VAL A 98 10.39 5.43 -8.67
C VAL A 98 10.78 4.11 -9.29
N ILE A 99 11.42 3.27 -8.48
CA ILE A 99 11.74 1.89 -8.84
C ILE A 99 11.02 0.98 -7.86
N THR A 100 10.35 -0.05 -8.36
CA THR A 100 9.86 -1.13 -7.49
C THR A 100 9.98 -2.49 -8.16
N ILE A 101 9.69 -3.54 -7.40
CA ILE A 101 9.93 -4.92 -7.81
C ILE A 101 8.80 -5.85 -7.34
N GLY A 102 8.45 -6.83 -8.18
CA GLY A 102 7.41 -7.81 -7.89
C GLY A 102 7.30 -8.89 -8.96
N GLY A 103 6.29 -9.76 -8.86
CA GLY A 103 5.98 -10.70 -9.94
C GLY A 103 5.38 -10.01 -11.16
N ILE A 104 5.36 -10.70 -12.31
CA ILE A 104 4.84 -10.16 -13.57
C ILE A 104 3.40 -9.63 -13.49
N GLN A 105 2.55 -10.20 -12.62
CA GLN A 105 1.18 -9.74 -12.34
C GLN A 105 1.05 -9.03 -10.98
N SER A 106 2.10 -8.33 -10.53
CA SER A 106 2.09 -7.65 -9.23
C SER A 106 1.10 -6.49 -9.16
N ASN A 107 0.11 -6.59 -8.26
CA ASN A 107 -0.79 -5.48 -7.92
C ASN A 107 0.00 -4.26 -7.40
N HIS A 108 1.10 -4.49 -6.66
CA HIS A 108 1.94 -3.41 -6.16
C HIS A 108 2.63 -2.67 -7.29
N CYS A 109 3.27 -3.38 -8.22
CA CYS A 109 3.97 -2.73 -9.33
C CYS A 109 3.01 -1.91 -10.20
N ARG A 110 1.81 -2.46 -10.48
CA ARG A 110 0.75 -1.72 -11.17
C ARG A 110 0.38 -0.44 -10.40
N ALA A 111 0.04 -0.57 -9.11
CA ALA A 111 -0.40 0.58 -8.31
C ALA A 111 0.69 1.65 -8.21
N THR A 112 1.96 1.25 -8.02
CA THR A 112 3.10 2.17 -7.99
C THR A 112 3.25 2.92 -9.31
N ALA A 113 3.16 2.23 -10.45
CA ALA A 113 3.26 2.86 -11.78
C ALA A 113 2.14 3.87 -12.03
N VAL A 114 0.90 3.53 -11.67
CA VAL A 114 -0.23 4.45 -11.79
C VAL A 114 -0.05 5.67 -10.90
N ALA A 115 0.36 5.48 -9.63
CA ALA A 115 0.57 6.57 -8.69
C ALA A 115 1.71 7.50 -9.15
N ALA A 116 2.80 6.94 -9.65
CA ALA A 116 3.91 7.70 -10.23
C ALA A 116 3.44 8.54 -11.41
N ARG A 117 2.68 7.95 -12.33
CA ARG A 117 2.15 8.67 -13.49
C ARG A 117 1.23 9.82 -13.10
N TYR A 118 0.34 9.64 -12.13
CA TYR A 118 -0.52 10.72 -11.63
C TYR A 118 0.27 11.91 -11.08
N LEU A 119 1.44 11.65 -10.51
CA LEU A 119 2.28 12.66 -9.87
C LEU A 119 3.41 13.16 -10.79
N GLY A 120 3.37 12.82 -12.09
CA GLY A 120 4.36 13.28 -13.07
C GLY A 120 5.74 12.64 -12.92
N LEU A 121 5.83 11.46 -12.30
CA LEU A 121 7.08 10.71 -12.09
C LEU A 121 7.22 9.57 -13.11
N ASP A 122 8.46 9.28 -13.51
CA ASP A 122 8.75 8.05 -14.24
C ASP A 122 8.65 6.84 -13.29
N SER A 123 8.27 5.68 -13.83
CA SER A 123 8.24 4.44 -13.05
C SER A 123 9.01 3.33 -13.73
N HIS A 124 9.86 2.66 -12.96
CA HIS A 124 10.67 1.53 -13.39
C HIS A 124 10.25 0.30 -12.57
N LEU A 125 9.79 -0.75 -13.25
CA LEU A 125 9.28 -1.96 -12.62
C LEU A 125 10.20 -3.14 -12.94
N ILE A 126 10.82 -3.70 -11.91
CA ILE A 126 11.52 -4.96 -12.02
C ILE A 126 10.49 -6.09 -11.83
N LEU A 127 10.25 -6.88 -12.88
CA LEU A 127 9.21 -7.91 -12.91
C LEU A 127 9.83 -9.31 -12.99
N ARG A 128 9.65 -10.08 -11.92
CA ARG A 128 10.05 -11.49 -11.85
C ARG A 128 9.11 -12.34 -12.70
N THR A 129 9.68 -13.08 -13.64
CA THR A 129 8.96 -13.96 -14.57
C THR A 129 9.76 -15.24 -14.86
N SER A 130 9.22 -16.17 -15.66
CA SER A 130 9.97 -17.34 -16.13
C SER A 130 11.02 -16.94 -17.15
N ARG A 131 12.04 -17.78 -17.37
CA ARG A 131 13.11 -17.49 -18.34
C ARG A 131 12.57 -17.27 -19.74
N GLU A 132 11.62 -18.10 -20.17
CA GLU A 132 11.02 -18.00 -21.51
C GLU A 132 10.37 -16.63 -21.72
N LEU A 133 9.65 -16.12 -20.72
CA LEU A 133 8.99 -14.81 -20.79
C LEU A 133 9.95 -13.64 -20.62
N ALA A 134 11.06 -13.83 -19.91
CA ALA A 134 12.12 -12.82 -19.83
C ALA A 134 12.80 -12.61 -21.19
N ASP A 135 12.94 -13.68 -21.97
CA ASP A 135 13.62 -13.64 -23.27
C ASP A 135 12.72 -13.23 -24.45
N SER A 136 11.38 -13.34 -24.33
CA SER A 136 10.44 -13.24 -25.48
C SER A 136 9.32 -12.18 -25.37
N ASP A 137 9.43 -11.25 -24.43
CA ASP A 137 8.37 -10.29 -24.02
C ASP A 137 7.19 -10.98 -23.28
N PRO A 138 6.90 -10.60 -22.02
CA PRO A 138 5.76 -11.11 -21.26
C PRO A 138 4.37 -10.66 -21.75
N GLY A 139 4.28 -9.85 -22.81
CA GLY A 139 3.04 -9.50 -23.49
C GLY A 139 2.21 -8.42 -22.81
N LEU A 140 0.91 -8.38 -23.11
CA LEU A 140 -0.01 -7.29 -22.74
C LEU A 140 -1.24 -7.80 -21.97
N THR A 141 -1.03 -8.39 -20.79
CA THR A 141 -2.11 -9.00 -20.00
C THR A 141 -2.19 -8.45 -18.56
N GLY A 142 -3.41 -8.37 -18.02
CA GLY A 142 -3.66 -8.07 -16.61
C GLY A 142 -2.97 -6.79 -16.10
N ASN A 143 -2.28 -6.92 -14.97
CA ASN A 143 -1.56 -5.83 -14.31
C ASN A 143 -0.41 -5.27 -15.17
N LEU A 144 0.24 -6.12 -15.98
CA LEU A 144 1.31 -5.69 -16.88
C LEU A 144 0.80 -4.75 -17.97
N LEU A 145 -0.37 -5.04 -18.55
CA LEU A 145 -1.01 -4.16 -19.53
C LEU A 145 -1.20 -2.76 -18.95
N LEU A 146 -1.80 -2.67 -17.75
CA LEU A 146 -2.06 -1.39 -17.10
C LEU A 146 -0.76 -0.63 -16.79
N ALA A 147 0.28 -1.32 -16.31
CA ALA A 147 1.59 -0.71 -16.08
C ALA A 147 2.20 -0.14 -17.37
N ARG A 148 2.12 -0.87 -18.50
CA ARG A 148 2.59 -0.37 -19.80
C ARG A 148 1.76 0.78 -20.32
N MET A 149 0.44 0.76 -20.16
CA MET A 149 -0.46 1.85 -20.60
C MET A 149 -0.16 3.17 -19.88
N VAL A 150 0.23 3.12 -18.62
CA VAL A 150 0.69 4.32 -17.88
C VAL A 150 2.17 4.63 -18.10
N GLY A 151 2.81 3.99 -19.09
CA GLY A 151 4.16 4.27 -19.54
C GLY A 151 5.26 3.84 -18.57
N ALA A 152 5.05 2.76 -17.79
CA ALA A 152 6.10 2.20 -16.96
C ALA A 152 7.21 1.53 -17.78
N HIS A 153 8.46 1.74 -17.39
CA HIS A 153 9.62 1.03 -17.91
C HIS A 153 9.70 -0.36 -17.27
N ILE A 154 9.67 -1.41 -18.09
CA ILE A 154 9.64 -2.80 -17.62
C ILE A 154 11.05 -3.42 -17.73
N HIS A 155 11.54 -3.94 -16.61
CA HIS A 155 12.80 -4.66 -16.50
C HIS A 155 12.48 -6.08 -16.03
N THR A 156 12.76 -7.10 -16.83
CA THR A 156 12.46 -8.48 -16.45
C THR A 156 13.64 -9.14 -15.77
N VAL A 157 13.36 -9.95 -14.75
CA VAL A 157 14.34 -10.84 -14.13
C VAL A 157 13.75 -12.23 -14.03
N THR A 158 14.60 -13.24 -14.14
CA THR A 158 14.19 -14.64 -13.92
C THR A 158 13.95 -14.91 -12.43
N LYS A 159 13.24 -16.00 -12.13
CA LYS A 159 13.03 -16.41 -10.73
C LYS A 159 14.35 -16.79 -10.05
N GLU A 160 15.27 -17.36 -10.81
CA GLU A 160 16.59 -17.79 -10.36
C GLU A 160 17.46 -16.58 -10.01
N GLU A 161 17.49 -15.56 -10.88
CA GLU A 161 18.20 -14.30 -10.62
C GLU A 161 17.64 -13.58 -9.41
N TYR A 162 16.30 -13.47 -9.31
CA TYR A 162 15.65 -12.87 -8.15
C TYR A 162 16.06 -13.58 -6.85
N THR A 163 16.10 -14.91 -6.86
CA THR A 163 16.46 -15.72 -5.68
C THR A 163 17.94 -15.56 -5.33
N LYS A 164 18.81 -15.50 -6.33
CA LYS A 164 20.26 -15.39 -6.16
C LYS A 164 20.70 -14.00 -5.70
N VAL A 165 20.15 -12.94 -6.30
CA VAL A 165 20.58 -11.56 -6.07
C VAL A 165 19.79 -10.91 -4.93
N GLY A 166 18.50 -11.23 -4.80
CA GLY A 166 17.61 -10.61 -3.84
C GLY A 166 17.02 -9.28 -4.32
N SER A 167 15.84 -8.93 -3.80
CA SER A 167 15.09 -7.75 -4.27
C SER A 167 15.79 -6.42 -4.01
N GLU A 168 16.42 -6.26 -2.84
CA GLU A 168 17.07 -5.01 -2.47
C GLU A 168 18.26 -4.69 -3.37
N ALA A 169 19.11 -5.68 -3.62
CA ALA A 169 20.25 -5.53 -4.51
C ALA A 169 19.81 -5.25 -5.96
N LEU A 170 18.76 -5.92 -6.45
CA LEU A 170 18.20 -5.64 -7.79
C LEU A 170 17.66 -4.21 -7.91
N LEU A 171 16.93 -3.72 -6.90
CA LEU A 171 16.47 -2.33 -6.86
C LEU A 171 17.65 -1.35 -6.90
N GLN A 172 18.68 -1.61 -6.08
CA GLN A 172 19.84 -0.73 -5.99
C GLN A 172 20.67 -0.71 -7.27
N GLN A 173 20.87 -1.86 -7.93
CA GLN A 173 21.57 -1.94 -9.21
C GLN A 173 20.90 -1.07 -10.28
N LEU A 174 19.57 -1.16 -10.40
CA LEU A 174 18.83 -0.31 -11.33
C LEU A 174 18.86 1.16 -10.90
N ALA A 175 18.82 1.45 -9.60
CA ALA A 175 18.97 2.80 -9.10
C ALA A 175 20.32 3.42 -9.48
N ASP A 176 21.41 2.68 -9.34
CA ASP A 176 22.75 3.16 -9.69
C ASP A 176 22.88 3.40 -11.20
N GLN A 177 22.30 2.51 -12.02
CA GLN A 177 22.19 2.72 -13.47
C GLN A 177 21.45 4.01 -13.80
N LEU A 178 20.26 4.25 -13.22
CA LEU A 178 19.49 5.47 -13.48
C LEU A 178 20.21 6.72 -12.97
N ARG A 179 20.88 6.65 -11.82
CA ARG A 179 21.71 7.76 -11.30
C ARG A 179 22.84 8.12 -12.28
N SER A 180 23.50 7.12 -12.87
CA SER A 180 24.52 7.36 -13.92
C SER A 180 23.97 8.04 -15.17
N GLN A 181 22.65 8.00 -15.38
CA GLN A 181 21.95 8.66 -16.48
C GLN A 181 21.39 10.03 -16.07
N GLY A 182 21.75 10.52 -14.88
CA GLY A 182 21.32 11.82 -14.35
C GLY A 182 19.93 11.84 -13.72
N LYS A 183 19.31 10.67 -13.48
CA LYS A 183 18.03 10.56 -12.77
C LYS A 183 18.21 10.55 -11.25
N LYS A 184 17.13 10.82 -10.52
CA LYS A 184 17.07 10.75 -9.05
C LYS A 184 16.04 9.70 -8.59
N PRO A 185 16.36 8.40 -8.70
CA PRO A 185 15.43 7.33 -8.36
C PRO A 185 15.16 7.20 -6.85
N TYR A 186 13.93 6.84 -6.51
CA TYR A 186 13.52 6.35 -5.19
C TYR A 186 13.15 4.86 -5.27
N CYS A 187 13.77 4.03 -4.43
CA CYS A 187 13.50 2.58 -4.39
C CYS A 187 12.36 2.25 -3.41
N ILE A 188 11.24 1.76 -3.92
CA ILE A 188 10.12 1.26 -3.13
C ILE A 188 10.28 -0.27 -2.97
N PRO A 189 10.42 -0.78 -1.73
CA PRO A 189 10.62 -2.20 -1.48
C PRO A 189 9.39 -3.03 -1.89
N VAL A 190 9.58 -4.36 -1.99
CA VAL A 190 8.54 -5.30 -2.40
C VAL A 190 7.24 -5.04 -1.63
N GLY A 191 6.17 -4.73 -2.38
CA GLY A 191 4.84 -4.52 -1.81
C GLY A 191 4.66 -3.22 -1.02
N GLY A 192 5.59 -2.26 -1.14
CA GLY A 192 5.60 -1.01 -0.38
C GLY A 192 5.83 -1.23 1.11
N SER A 193 6.53 -2.31 1.45
CA SER A 193 6.71 -2.77 2.82
C SER A 193 7.88 -2.04 3.47
N SER A 194 7.61 -0.91 4.09
CA SER A 194 8.58 -0.08 4.82
C SER A 194 7.92 0.53 6.07
N PRO A 195 8.71 1.06 7.03
CA PRO A 195 8.16 1.80 8.17
C PRO A 195 7.19 2.90 7.75
N LEU A 196 7.52 3.66 6.68
CA LEU A 196 6.63 4.68 6.13
C LEU A 196 5.34 4.08 5.54
N GLY A 197 5.45 2.98 4.79
CA GLY A 197 4.28 2.31 4.20
C GLY A 197 3.31 1.73 5.23
N CYS A 198 3.77 1.42 6.44
CA CYS A 198 2.93 0.91 7.53
C CYS A 198 1.88 1.92 8.02
N TRP A 199 2.13 3.23 7.86
CA TRP A 199 1.16 4.27 8.19
C TRP A 199 -0.15 4.15 7.40
N GLY A 200 -0.08 3.65 6.16
CA GLY A 200 -1.26 3.31 5.37
C GLY A 200 -2.18 2.30 6.06
N TYR A 201 -1.62 1.35 6.79
CA TYR A 201 -2.38 0.33 7.51
C TYR A 201 -2.81 0.75 8.90
N LEU A 202 -2.07 1.66 9.55
CA LEU A 202 -2.57 2.32 10.75
C LEU A 202 -3.86 3.09 10.44
N GLU A 203 -3.94 3.74 9.28
CA GLU A 203 -5.19 4.36 8.80
C GLU A 203 -6.28 3.34 8.52
N ALA A 204 -5.95 2.17 7.95
CA ALA A 204 -6.94 1.10 7.77
C ALA A 204 -7.51 0.61 9.12
N VAL A 205 -6.66 0.48 10.14
CA VAL A 205 -7.09 0.08 11.49
C VAL A 205 -7.97 1.17 12.12
N ARG A 206 -7.57 2.45 12.04
CA ARG A 206 -8.41 3.57 12.49
C ARG A 206 -9.77 3.55 11.81
N GLU A 207 -9.78 3.41 10.50
CA GLU A 207 -10.99 3.37 9.68
C GLU A 207 -11.89 2.19 10.07
N ILE A 208 -11.31 1.02 10.33
CA ILE A 208 -12.08 -0.13 10.83
C ILE A 208 -12.62 0.15 12.23
N GLN A 209 -11.86 0.73 13.15
CA GLN A 209 -12.36 1.07 14.49
C GLN A 209 -13.54 2.04 14.44
N GLU A 210 -13.47 3.06 13.59
CA GLU A 210 -14.55 4.03 13.40
C GLU A 210 -15.81 3.41 12.77
N GLN A 211 -15.63 2.48 11.82
CA GLN A 211 -16.75 1.80 11.14
C GLN A 211 -17.31 0.61 11.91
N ALA A 212 -16.49 -0.05 12.71
CA ALA A 212 -16.87 -1.23 13.45
C ALA A 212 -17.90 -0.90 14.52
N GLY A 213 -17.85 0.29 15.14
CA GLY A 213 -18.84 0.74 16.11
C GLY A 213 -19.22 -0.37 17.10
N ASP A 214 -20.52 -0.71 17.13
CA ASP A 214 -21.11 -1.75 17.98
C ASP A 214 -21.17 -3.15 17.32
N LEU A 215 -20.49 -3.38 16.19
CA LEU A 215 -20.48 -4.68 15.49
C LEU A 215 -19.83 -5.80 16.32
N GLY A 216 -19.20 -5.49 17.44
CA GLY A 216 -18.63 -6.48 18.35
C GLY A 216 -17.49 -7.31 17.72
N ILE A 217 -16.74 -6.73 16.78
CA ILE A 217 -15.62 -7.40 16.12
C ILE A 217 -14.55 -7.72 17.17
N THR A 218 -14.33 -9.02 17.42
CA THR A 218 -13.33 -9.52 18.37
C THR A 218 -11.98 -9.78 17.73
N ASP A 219 -11.96 -10.11 16.43
CA ASP A 219 -10.78 -10.58 15.73
C ASP A 219 -10.71 -10.00 14.31
N ILE A 220 -9.48 -9.70 13.86
CA ILE A 220 -9.21 -9.32 12.47
C ILE A 220 -8.14 -10.22 11.85
N ALA A 221 -8.52 -10.89 10.77
CA ALA A 221 -7.60 -11.63 9.92
C ALA A 221 -7.15 -10.76 8.74
N LEU A 222 -5.83 -10.64 8.56
CA LEU A 222 -5.24 -9.92 7.43
C LEU A 222 -4.41 -10.87 6.57
N GLY A 223 -4.83 -11.05 5.32
CA GLY A 223 -4.06 -11.74 4.30
C GLY A 223 -2.96 -10.84 3.74
N MET A 224 -1.92 -10.56 4.51
CA MET A 224 -0.77 -9.77 4.07
C MET A 224 0.55 -10.50 4.30
N TRP A 225 1.43 -10.48 3.30
CA TRP A 225 2.81 -10.94 3.38
C TRP A 225 3.71 -9.97 4.18
N GLN A 226 3.31 -9.57 5.38
CA GLN A 226 4.11 -8.71 6.26
C GLN A 226 3.99 -9.15 7.72
N LEU A 227 5.13 -9.53 8.31
CA LEU A 227 5.29 -9.91 9.71
C LEU A 227 4.96 -8.77 10.70
N GLU A 228 5.11 -7.51 10.28
CA GLU A 228 4.98 -6.34 11.17
C GLU A 228 3.52 -6.01 11.55
N VAL A 229 2.56 -6.29 10.66
CA VAL A 229 1.13 -6.06 10.95
C VAL A 229 0.53 -7.15 11.84
N GLN A 230 1.10 -8.37 11.82
CA GLN A 230 0.71 -9.43 12.77
C GLN A 230 0.92 -8.99 14.23
N ARG A 231 1.93 -8.16 14.51
CA ARG A 231 2.13 -7.57 15.85
C ARG A 231 1.07 -6.53 16.21
N LEU A 232 0.57 -5.75 15.27
CA LEU A 232 -0.51 -4.76 15.51
C LEU A 232 -1.85 -5.44 15.85
N VAL A 233 -2.18 -6.56 15.19
CA VAL A 233 -3.37 -7.37 15.53
C VAL A 233 -3.24 -7.98 16.93
N TRP A 234 -2.04 -8.43 17.31
CA TRP A 234 -1.79 -8.95 18.65
C TRP A 234 -1.99 -7.89 19.75
N LEU A 235 -1.56 -6.65 19.50
CA LEU A 235 -1.78 -5.53 20.43
C LEU A 235 -3.26 -5.18 20.61
N TRP A 236 -4.09 -5.34 19.58
CA TRP A 236 -5.54 -5.20 19.71
C TRP A 236 -6.13 -6.30 20.59
N GLY A 237 -5.84 -7.58 20.30
CA GLY A 237 -6.37 -8.70 21.09
C GLY A 237 -5.98 -8.67 22.58
N SER A 238 -4.91 -7.94 22.92
CA SER A 238 -4.43 -7.78 24.31
C SER A 238 -5.16 -6.69 25.09
N ASN A 239 -5.75 -5.69 24.42
CA ASN A 239 -6.40 -4.53 25.06
C ASN A 239 -7.94 -4.66 25.18
N SER A 240 -8.54 -5.68 24.56
CA SER A 240 -9.97 -5.99 24.65
C SER A 240 -10.31 -7.02 25.74
N VAL A 241 -9.35 -7.34 26.61
CA VAL A 241 -9.55 -8.17 27.81
C VAL A 241 -9.14 -7.35 29.04
N GLY A 242 -10.05 -6.48 29.48
CA GLY A 242 -9.90 -5.64 30.67
C GLY A 242 -11.26 -5.21 31.20
#